data_AF-A0A7V0T7T8-F1
#
_entry.id   AF-A0A7V0T7T8-F1
#
_cell.length_a   1.000
_cell.length_b   1.000
_cell.length_c   1.000
_cell.angle_alpha   90.00
_cell.angle_beta   90.00
_cell.angle_gamma   90.00
#
_symmetry.space_group_name_H-M   'P 1'
#
loop_
_entity.id
_entity.type
_entity.pdbx_description
1 polymer ?
#
loop_
_entity_poly.entity_id
_entity_poly.type
_entity_poly.pdbx_seq_one_letter_code
_entity_poly.pdbx_strand_id
1 'polypeptide(L)' 'MKQEAKIEYPCEWQFVLIGRTQAAIEVAVQNVMEAQQYQLNPKKHSKKGTYISMQLNCIVY' A
#
# COMPACT_ATOMS: atom_id res chain seq x y z
N MET A 1 -19.79 -23.20 -7.69
CA MET A 1 -19.14 -22.24 -8.63
C MET A 1 -18.81 -20.99 -7.85
N LYS A 2 -17.55 -20.53 -7.84
CA LYS A 2 -17.13 -19.34 -7.08
C LYS A 2 -17.32 -18.13 -8.00
N GLN A 3 -18.37 -17.34 -7.77
CA GLN A 3 -18.54 -16.07 -8.50
C GLN A 3 -17.58 -15.05 -7.93
N GLU A 4 -16.74 -14.47 -8.78
CA GLU A 4 -15.87 -13.37 -8.43
C GLU A 4 -16.73 -12.10 -8.27
N ALA A 5 -16.47 -11.34 -7.21
CA ALA A 5 -17.16 -10.07 -6.99
C ALA A 5 -16.79 -9.10 -8.12
N LYS A 6 -17.80 -8.50 -8.75
CA LYS A 6 -17.57 -7.42 -9.70
C LYS A 6 -17.12 -6.18 -8.93
N ILE A 7 -15.96 -5.65 -9.27
CA ILE A 7 -15.43 -4.40 -8.73
C ILE A 7 -15.69 -3.32 -9.78
N GLU A 8 -16.33 -2.23 -9.36
CA GLU A 8 -16.56 -1.05 -10.19
C GLU A 8 -15.38 -0.09 -10.03
N TYR A 9 -14.84 0.40 -11.16
CA TYR A 9 -13.71 1.33 -11.22
C TYR A 9 -14.14 2.66 -11.83
N PRO A 10 -13.49 3.78 -11.48
CA PRO A 10 -12.37 3.88 -10.55
C PRO A 10 -12.80 3.73 -9.08
N CYS A 11 -12.01 3.00 -8.30
CA CYS A 11 -12.25 2.86 -6.87
C CYS A 11 -10.95 2.97 -6.04
N GLU A 12 -11.11 3.30 -4.77
CA GLU A 12 -10.00 3.35 -3.82
C GLU A 12 -9.58 1.92 -3.45
N TRP A 13 -8.29 1.65 -3.61
CA TRP A 13 -7.64 0.43 -3.14
C TRP A 13 -6.78 0.76 -1.93
N GLN A 14 -6.89 -0.09 -0.91
CA GLN A 14 -6.09 -0.01 0.29
C GLN A 14 -5.21 -1.25 0.42
N PHE A 15 -3.89 -1.02 0.45
CA PHE A 15 -2.88 -2.04 0.60
C PHE A 15 -2.15 -1.87 1.92
N VAL A 16 -1.68 -2.98 2.49
CA VAL A 16 -0.76 -2.97 3.64
C VAL A 16 0.60 -3.46 3.17
N LEU A 17 1.59 -2.59 3.26
CA LEU A 17 2.98 -2.85 2.92
C LEU A 17 3.74 -3.21 4.18
N ILE A 18 4.51 -4.30 4.15
CA ILE A 18 5.36 -4.73 5.26
C ILE A 18 6.79 -4.78 4.76
N GLY A 19 7.69 -4.08 5.45
CA GLY A 19 9.08 -3.94 5.03
C GLY A 19 10.01 -3.69 6.21
N ARG A 20 11.30 -3.56 5.93
CA ARG A 20 12.33 -3.40 6.97
C ARG A 20 12.39 -1.97 7.52
N THR A 21 12.29 -0.98 6.64
CA THR A 21 12.37 0.45 7.00
C THR A 21 11.37 1.27 6.20
N GLN A 22 10.98 2.42 6.73
CA GLN A 22 10.03 3.34 6.09
C GLN A 22 10.57 3.86 4.77
N ALA A 23 11.81 4.33 4.76
CA ALA A 23 12.47 4.81 3.55
C ALA A 23 12.50 3.76 2.42
N ALA A 24 12.72 2.47 2.75
CA ALA A 24 12.72 1.42 1.72
C ALA A 24 11.35 1.21 1.10
N ILE A 25 10.28 1.30 1.90
CA ILE A 25 8.90 1.20 1.40
C ILE A 25 8.55 2.45 0.58
N GLU A 26 8.88 3.64 1.06
CA GLU A 26 8.62 4.91 0.36
C GLU A 26 9.28 4.94 -1.03
N VAL A 27 10.56 4.56 -1.13
CA VAL A 27 11.27 4.50 -2.42
C VAL A 27 10.63 3.48 -3.36
N ALA A 28 10.25 2.30 -2.85
CA ALA A 28 9.61 1.27 -3.66
C ALA A 28 8.24 1.75 -4.19
N VAL A 29 7.43 2.39 -3.34
CA VAL A 29 6.13 2.94 -3.73
C VAL A 29 6.29 4.07 -4.74
N GLN A 30 7.24 4.98 -4.53
CA GLN A 30 7.51 6.08 -5.44
C GLN A 30 7.91 5.60 -6.84
N ASN A 31 8.74 4.55 -6.92
CA ASN A 31 9.16 3.95 -8.19
C ASN A 31 8.00 3.26 -8.94
N VAL A 32 6.99 2.76 -8.23
CA VAL A 32 5.85 2.06 -8.84
C VAL A 32 4.73 3.03 -9.21
N MET A 33 4.45 3.99 -8.34
CA MET A 33 3.31 4.89 -8.51
C MET A 33 3.60 6.02 -9.48
N GLU A 34 4.87 6.39 -9.71
CA GLU A 34 5.34 7.43 -10.63
C GLU A 34 4.50 8.72 -10.64
N ALA A 35 3.41 8.76 -11.43
CA ALA A 35 2.51 9.90 -11.60
C ALA A 35 1.11 9.74 -10.94
N GLN A 36 0.79 8.57 -10.37
CA GLN A 36 -0.50 8.35 -9.69
C GLN A 36 -0.53 9.00 -8.30
N GLN A 37 -1.67 9.60 -7.95
CA GLN A 37 -1.91 10.06 -6.59
C GLN A 37 -2.09 8.87 -5.65
N TYR A 38 -1.28 8.83 -4.60
CA TYR A 38 -1.39 7.86 -3.52
C TYR A 38 -1.18 8.52 -2.16
N GLN A 39 -1.69 7.87 -1.11
CA GLN A 39 -1.44 8.23 0.28
C GLN A 39 -0.74 7.06 0.97
N LEU A 40 0.37 7.34 1.63
CA LEU A 40 1.14 6.34 2.38
C LEU A 40 1.21 6.74 3.86
N ASN A 41 0.59 5.94 4.72
CA ASN A 41 0.47 6.22 6.15
C ASN A 41 1.19 5.15 6.99
N PRO A 42 2.09 5.52 7.91
CA PRO A 42 2.71 4.55 8.82
C PRO A 42 1.67 4.00 9.80
N LYS A 43 1.60 2.67 9.98
CA LYS A 43 0.62 2.04 10.89
C LYS A 43 1.24 1.50 12.16
N LYS A 44 2.21 0.57 12.06
CA LYS A 44 2.78 -0.10 13.25
C LYS A 44 4.24 -0.48 13.04
N HIS A 45 5.02 -0.34 14.10
CA HIS A 45 6.31 -0.99 14.24
C HIS A 45 6.10 -2.37 14.86
N SER A 46 6.74 -3.40 14.32
CA SER A 46 6.72 -4.74 14.92
C SER A 46 7.34 -4.71 16.33
N LYS A 47 6.87 -5.58 17.23
CA LYS A 47 7.31 -5.63 18.64
C LYS A 47 8.84 -5.83 18.84
N LYS A 48 9.56 -6.27 17.80
CA LYS A 48 11.02 -6.48 17.81
C LYS A 48 11.78 -5.45 16.94
N GLY A 49 11.10 -4.47 16.35
CA GLY A 49 11.70 -3.43 15.50
C GLY A 49 12.23 -3.92 14.14
N THR A 50 12.10 -5.20 13.82
CA THR A 50 12.66 -5.79 12.58
C THR A 50 11.88 -5.41 11.32
N TYR A 51 10.58 -5.21 11.47
CA TYR A 51 9.68 -4.83 10.38
C TYR A 51 8.76 -3.68 10.78
N ILE A 52 8.37 -2.89 9.80
CA ILE A 52 7.33 -1.89 9.88
C ILE A 52 6.19 -2.23 8.91
N SER A 53 5.00 -1.76 9.23
CA SER A 53 3.88 -1.77 8.29
C SER A 53 3.40 -0.36 7.97
N MET A 54 3.14 -0.14 6.69
CA MET A 54 2.59 1.09 6.15
C MET A 54 1.32 0.75 5.37
N GLN A 55 0.35 1.67 5.36
CA GLN A 55 -0.86 1.55 4.58
C GLN A 55 -0.75 2.46 3.36
N LEU A 56 -1.00 1.90 2.18
CA LEU A 56 -1.00 2.60 0.90
C LEU A 56 -2.45 2.66 0.38
N ASN A 57 -2.96 3.87 0.17
CA ASN A 57 -4.25 4.10 -0.46
C ASN A 57 -4.01 4.73 -1.84
N CYS A 58 -4.64 4.23 -2.90
CA CYS A 58 -4.59 4.85 -4.22
C CYS A 58 -5.91 4.64 -4.98
N ILE A 59 -6.18 5.48 -5.97
CA ILE A 59 -7.29 5.28 -6.90
C ILE A 59 -6.80 4.39 -8.05
N VAL A 60 -7.47 3.25 -8.23
CA VAL A 60 -7.26 2.36 -9.38
C VAL A 60 -8.35 2.65 -10.39
N TYR A 61 -7.97 2.82 -11.66
CA TYR A 61 -8.87 3.07 -12.80
C TYR A 61 -9.07 1.80 -13.62
#